data_AF-A0A538S416-F1
#
_entry.id   AF-A0A538S416-F1
#
_cell.length_a   1.000
_cell.length_b   1.000
_cell.length_c   1.000
_cell.angle_alpha   90.00
_cell.angle_beta   90.00
_cell.angle_gamma   90.00
#
_symmetry.space_group_name_H-M   'P 1'
#
loop_
_entity.id
_entity.type
_entity.pdbx_description
1 polymer ?
#
loop_
_entity_poly.entity_id
_entity_poly.type
_entity_poly.pdbx_seq_one_letter_code
_entity_poly.pdbx_strand_id
1 'polypeptide(L)'
;MTTSGSTGGVAPLPAVAVSQTPENKFREYLASRPRPQRFTGQQRDMVRFIFAQHNHFDAEQLIDDMKRAGFQVSRATVYRTLTKLVDAGLLRRLELGPRMFYEHDYGYPQHEHMYCQKCGRVIEFQDAALDEIMRHVCQQHNFQTSNHTFIIRGVCADCNRARVTKRRLDLV
;
A
#
# COMPACT_ATOMS: atom_id res chain seq x y z
N MET A 1 -5.43 -5.01 -25.68
CA MET A 1 -5.76 -6.07 -24.71
C MET A 1 -5.46 -5.53 -23.32
N THR A 2 -6.47 -5.00 -22.65
CA THR A 2 -6.39 -4.33 -21.34
C THR A 2 -6.52 -5.35 -20.21
N THR A 3 -5.44 -5.66 -19.50
CA THR A 3 -5.50 -6.41 -18.25
C THR A 3 -5.85 -5.46 -17.12
N SER A 4 -7.15 -5.25 -16.90
CA SER A 4 -7.69 -4.71 -15.66
C SER A 4 -7.37 -5.68 -14.52
N GLY A 5 -6.38 -5.34 -13.70
CA GLY A 5 -6.04 -6.11 -12.51
C GLY A 5 -7.15 -5.98 -11.48
N SER A 6 -8.09 -6.93 -11.47
CA SER A 6 -9.05 -7.06 -10.38
C SER A 6 -8.30 -7.53 -9.14
N THR A 7 -8.08 -6.62 -8.19
CA THR A 7 -7.82 -6.98 -6.80
C THR A 7 -9.06 -7.73 -6.30
N GLY A 8 -9.02 -9.06 -6.36
CA GLY A 8 -10.02 -9.92 -5.72
C GLY A 8 -9.88 -9.74 -4.21
N GLY A 9 -10.52 -8.69 -3.70
CA GLY A 9 -10.32 -8.15 -2.36
C GLY A 9 -11.02 -9.01 -1.33
N VAL A 10 -10.23 -9.52 -0.39
CA VAL A 10 -10.70 -9.69 0.99
C VAL A 10 -11.18 -8.32 1.47
N ALA A 11 -12.27 -8.27 2.23
CA ALA A 11 -12.81 -7.00 2.72
C ALA A 11 -11.70 -6.20 3.45
N PRO A 12 -11.61 -4.88 3.25
CA PRO A 12 -10.59 -4.05 3.89
C PRO A 12 -10.73 -4.14 5.41
N LEU A 13 -9.59 -4.10 6.10
CA LEU A 13 -9.53 -4.06 7.56
C LEU A 13 -10.17 -2.77 8.10
N PRO A 14 -10.76 -2.80 9.30
CA PRO A 14 -11.35 -1.61 9.89
C PRO A 14 -10.28 -0.54 10.16
N ALA A 15 -10.57 0.71 9.80
CA ALA A 15 -9.66 1.83 10.02
C ALA A 15 -9.34 2.01 11.53
N VAL A 16 -8.13 2.48 11.81
CA VAL A 16 -7.67 2.76 13.18
C VAL A 16 -7.90 4.24 13.51
N ALA A 17 -8.29 4.52 14.75
CA ALA A 17 -8.43 5.89 15.23
C ALA A 17 -7.09 6.63 15.18
N VAL A 18 -7.11 7.84 14.63
CA VAL A 18 -5.93 8.68 14.44
C VAL A 18 -6.09 10.03 15.16
N SER A 19 -4.97 10.58 15.64
CA SER A 19 -4.93 11.86 16.36
C SER A 19 -5.35 13.05 15.52
N GLN A 20 -5.20 12.98 14.19
CA GLN A 20 -5.53 14.04 13.25
C GLN A 20 -5.82 13.46 11.86
N THR A 21 -6.44 14.26 11.00
CA THR A 21 -6.72 13.85 9.62
C THR A 21 -5.43 13.69 8.80
N PRO A 22 -5.41 12.84 7.76
CA PRO A 22 -4.27 12.73 6.85
C PRO A 22 -3.85 14.08 6.24
N GLU A 23 -4.82 14.95 5.92
CA GLU A 23 -4.55 16.32 5.44
C GLU A 23 -3.80 17.17 6.46
N ASN A 24 -4.19 17.12 7.74
CA ASN A 24 -3.55 17.90 8.80
C ASN A 24 -2.14 17.38 9.09
N LYS A 25 -1.96 16.05 9.18
CA LYS A 25 -0.64 15.43 9.32
C LYS A 25 0.29 15.79 8.16
N PHE A 26 -0.22 15.77 6.93
CA PHE A 26 0.59 16.16 5.79
C PHE A 26 0.95 17.66 5.81
N ARG A 27 0.01 18.52 6.20
CA ARG A 27 0.25 19.96 6.33
C ARG A 27 1.33 20.27 7.37
N GLU A 28 1.27 19.63 8.53
CA GLU A 28 2.28 19.76 9.58
C GLU A 28 3.65 19.29 9.10
N TYR A 29 3.73 18.14 8.42
CA TYR A 29 4.96 17.66 7.78
C TYR A 29 5.54 18.69 6.80
N LEU A 30 4.71 19.30 5.95
CA LEU A 30 5.18 20.29 4.97
C LEU A 30 5.69 21.57 5.67
N ALA A 31 5.08 21.95 6.79
CA ALA A 31 5.47 23.12 7.58
C ALA A 31 6.74 22.90 8.41
N SER A 32 7.01 21.66 8.85
CA SER A 32 8.19 21.32 9.67
C SER A 32 9.48 21.13 8.87
N ARG A 33 9.42 21.15 7.53
CA ARG A 33 10.62 21.06 6.68
C ARG A 33 11.53 22.28 6.89
N PRO A 34 12.86 22.14 6.74
CA PRO A 34 13.80 23.27 6.84
C PRO A 34 13.45 24.46 5.95
N ARG A 35 12.83 24.19 4.79
CA ARG A 35 12.12 25.18 3.99
C ARG A 35 10.65 24.79 3.96
N PRO A 36 9.77 25.49 4.70
CA PRO A 36 8.35 25.20 4.72
C PRO A 36 7.76 25.22 3.31
N GLN A 37 6.89 24.26 3.02
CA GLN A 37 6.28 24.09 1.72
C GLN A 37 4.78 24.36 1.80
N ARG A 38 4.23 25.03 0.78
CA ARG A 38 2.79 25.26 0.69
C ARG A 38 2.07 23.94 0.42
N PHE A 39 0.99 23.69 1.15
CA PHE A 39 0.04 22.63 0.84
C PHE A 39 -0.87 23.09 -0.31
N THR A 40 -0.62 22.61 -1.53
CA THR A 40 -1.33 23.06 -2.73
C THR A 40 -2.68 22.37 -2.89
N GLY A 41 -3.56 22.93 -3.74
CA GLY A 41 -4.84 22.30 -4.08
C GLY A 41 -4.66 20.88 -4.63
N GLN A 42 -3.72 20.71 -5.57
CA GLN A 42 -3.37 19.39 -6.13
C GLN A 42 -2.93 18.40 -5.05
N GLN A 43 -2.10 18.83 -4.10
CA GLN A 43 -1.67 17.96 -3.00
C GLN A 43 -2.84 17.58 -2.08
N ARG A 44 -3.75 18.51 -1.79
CA ARG A 44 -4.95 18.23 -1.00
C ARG A 44 -5.85 17.23 -1.71
N ASP A 45 -6.08 17.44 -3.00
CA ASP A 45 -6.94 16.57 -3.80
C ASP A 45 -6.32 15.15 -3.90
N MET A 46 -4.99 15.05 -4.06
CA MET A 46 -4.26 13.79 -3.97
C MET A 46 -4.43 13.09 -2.61
N VAL A 47 -4.25 13.81 -1.49
CA VAL A 47 -4.41 13.23 -0.15
C VAL A 47 -5.83 12.71 0.05
N ARG A 48 -6.84 13.50 -0.32
CA ARG A 48 -8.24 13.08 -0.25
C ARG A 48 -8.51 11.84 -1.08
N PHE A 49 -8.01 11.82 -2.31
CA PHE A 49 -8.21 10.70 -3.22
C PHE A 49 -7.57 9.41 -2.67
N ILE A 50 -6.32 9.49 -2.23
CA ILE A 50 -5.57 8.34 -1.70
C ILE A 50 -6.22 7.79 -0.43
N PHE A 51 -6.69 8.65 0.47
CA PHE A 51 -7.24 8.24 1.76
C PHE A 51 -8.77 8.02 1.76
N ALA A 52 -9.44 8.18 0.61
CA ALA A 52 -10.89 7.92 0.51
C ALA A 52 -11.23 6.43 0.63
N GLN A 53 -10.32 5.56 0.20
CA GLN A 53 -10.45 4.10 0.29
C GLN A 53 -9.08 3.47 0.53
N HIS A 54 -9.03 2.38 1.29
CA HIS A 54 -7.80 1.62 1.43
C HIS A 54 -7.57 0.78 0.18
N ASN A 55 -6.40 0.93 -0.44
CA ASN A 55 -5.97 0.15 -1.59
C ASN A 55 -4.44 0.11 -1.68
N HIS A 56 -3.90 -0.98 -2.22
CA HIS A 56 -2.56 -1.02 -2.78
C HIS A 56 -2.57 -0.45 -4.19
N PHE A 57 -1.74 0.55 -4.46
CA PHE A 57 -1.64 1.14 -5.79
C PHE A 57 -0.19 1.44 -6.13
N ASP A 58 0.15 1.34 -7.41
CA ASP A 58 1.38 1.93 -7.93
C ASP A 58 1.15 3.36 -8.41
N ALA A 59 2.23 4.08 -8.68
CA ALA A 59 2.15 5.49 -9.07
C ALA A 59 1.41 5.72 -10.40
N GLU A 60 1.55 4.82 -11.37
CA GLU A 60 0.90 4.96 -12.69
C GLU A 60 -0.60 4.66 -12.60
N GLN A 61 -0.98 3.65 -11.81
CA GLN A 61 -2.38 3.37 -11.48
C GLN A 61 -3.05 4.57 -10.82
N LEU A 62 -2.41 5.19 -9.82
CA LEU A 62 -2.94 6.40 -9.16
C LEU A 62 -3.12 7.57 -10.16
N ILE A 63 -2.17 7.79 -11.06
CA ILE A 63 -2.27 8.83 -12.08
C ILE A 63 -3.50 8.61 -12.96
N ASP A 64 -3.70 7.38 -13.41
CA ASP A 64 -4.81 7.02 -14.28
C ASP A 64 -6.16 7.09 -13.54
N ASP A 65 -6.21 6.65 -12.29
CA ASP A 65 -7.40 6.76 -11.44
C ASP A 65 -7.80 8.21 -11.18
N MET A 66 -6.83 9.06 -10.83
CA MET A 66 -7.09 10.48 -10.61
C MET A 66 -7.56 11.19 -11.89
N LYS A 67 -6.96 10.87 -13.04
CA LYS A 67 -7.41 11.40 -14.34
C LYS A 67 -8.84 10.97 -14.67
N ARG A 68 -9.17 9.68 -14.46
CA ARG A 68 -10.53 9.16 -14.65
C ARG A 68 -11.55 9.86 -13.75
N ALA A 69 -11.16 10.23 -12.54
CA ALA A 69 -11.98 10.98 -11.60
C ALA A 69 -12.02 12.51 -11.89
N GLY A 70 -11.43 12.98 -13.00
CA GLY A 70 -11.49 14.38 -13.44
C GLY A 70 -10.43 15.30 -12.83
N PHE A 71 -9.46 14.76 -12.09
CA PHE A 71 -8.37 15.56 -11.53
C PHE A 71 -7.27 15.83 -12.55
N GLN A 72 -6.74 17.06 -12.54
CA GLN A 72 -5.62 17.49 -13.37
C GLN A 72 -4.32 17.48 -12.54
N VAL A 73 -3.56 16.38 -12.62
CA VAL A 73 -2.27 16.22 -11.93
C VAL A 73 -1.19 15.74 -12.89
N SER A 74 -0.02 16.37 -12.86
CA SER A 74 1.12 15.92 -13.65
C SER A 74 1.82 14.74 -12.98
N ARG A 75 2.37 13.83 -13.78
CA ARG A 75 3.15 12.68 -13.31
C ARG A 75 4.24 13.09 -12.31
N ALA A 76 4.98 14.15 -12.63
CA ALA A 76 6.03 14.68 -11.74
C ALA A 76 5.48 15.14 -10.38
N THR A 77 4.27 15.69 -10.34
CA THR A 77 3.60 16.09 -9.08
C THR A 77 3.15 14.88 -8.28
N VAL A 78 2.66 13.83 -8.94
CA VAL A 78 2.29 12.58 -8.26
C VAL A 78 3.49 11.98 -7.55
N TYR A 79 4.57 11.70 -8.29
CA TYR A 79 5.78 11.09 -7.71
C TYR A 79 6.36 11.92 -6.55
N ARG A 80 6.50 13.24 -6.72
CA ARG A 80 7.00 14.11 -5.63
C ARG A 80 6.09 14.11 -4.41
N THR A 81 4.78 14.02 -4.61
CA THR A 81 3.82 14.01 -3.50
C THR A 81 3.84 12.65 -2.81
N LEU A 82 3.90 11.55 -3.54
CA LEU A 82 4.05 10.20 -2.97
C LEU A 82 5.31 10.08 -2.10
N THR A 83 6.46 10.58 -2.58
CA THR A 83 7.68 10.62 -1.75
C THR A 83 7.45 11.36 -0.44
N LYS A 84 6.81 12.53 -0.48
CA LYS A 84 6.53 13.31 0.73
C LYS A 84 5.52 12.63 1.66
N LEU A 85 4.53 11.93 1.11
CA LEU A 85 3.57 11.17 1.92
C LEU A 85 4.25 10.00 2.63
N VAL A 86 5.22 9.36 1.98
CA VAL A 86 6.06 8.34 2.62
C VAL A 86 6.91 8.94 3.73
N ASP A 87 7.60 10.04 3.44
CA ASP A 87 8.42 10.75 4.44
C ASP A 87 7.58 11.28 5.62
N ALA A 88 6.30 11.59 5.40
CA ALA A 88 5.36 12.03 6.43
C ALA A 88 4.80 10.89 7.28
N GLY A 89 5.16 9.62 6.99
CA GLY A 89 4.59 8.44 7.65
C GLY A 89 3.08 8.36 7.43
N LEU A 90 2.62 8.74 6.24
CA LEU A 90 1.23 8.59 5.80
C LEU A 90 1.08 7.36 4.91
N LEU A 91 2.07 7.10 4.07
CA LEU A 91 2.15 5.92 3.22
C LEU A 91 3.43 5.15 3.50
N ARG A 92 3.44 3.85 3.22
CA ARG A 92 4.66 3.05 3.09
C ARG A 92 4.81 2.51 1.68
N ARG A 93 6.03 2.11 1.32
CA ARG A 93 6.37 1.50 0.02
C ARG A 93 6.49 0.00 0.18
N LEU A 94 5.92 -0.73 -0.77
CA LEU A 94 5.96 -2.19 -0.81
C LEU A 94 6.52 -2.66 -2.15
N GLU A 95 7.55 -3.49 -2.13
CA GLU A 95 8.14 -4.07 -3.34
C GLU A 95 7.54 -5.45 -3.63
N LEU A 96 6.68 -5.51 -4.64
CA LEU A 96 5.95 -6.71 -5.05
C LEU A 96 6.36 -7.13 -6.47
N GLY A 97 7.31 -8.05 -6.55
CA GLY A 97 7.88 -8.47 -7.83
C GLY A 97 8.64 -7.31 -8.48
N PRO A 98 8.40 -6.98 -9.77
CA PRO A 98 9.10 -5.89 -10.45
C PRO A 98 8.48 -4.50 -10.21
N ARG A 99 7.46 -4.38 -9.35
CA ARG A 99 6.69 -3.15 -9.17
C ARG A 99 6.74 -2.64 -7.73
N MET A 100 6.72 -1.33 -7.60
CA MET A 100 6.59 -0.62 -6.32
C MET A 100 5.14 -0.21 -6.12
N PHE A 101 4.58 -0.60 -4.98
CA PHE A 101 3.26 -0.21 -4.53
C PHE A 101 3.36 0.73 -3.32
N TYR A 102 2.28 1.46 -3.11
CA TYR A 102 2.04 2.31 -1.95
C TYR A 102 0.79 1.84 -1.25
N GLU A 103 0.80 1.96 0.07
CA GLU A 103 -0.35 1.65 0.93
C GLU A 103 -0.37 2.59 2.12
N HIS A 104 -1.50 2.63 2.82
CA HIS A 104 -1.67 3.44 4.02
C HIS A 104 -0.83 2.87 5.16
N ASP A 105 0.00 3.71 5.75
CA ASP A 105 0.73 3.43 7.00
C ASP A 105 0.07 4.16 8.19
N TYR A 106 -0.78 5.15 7.90
CA TYR A 106 -1.50 5.95 8.87
C TYR A 106 -3.01 5.72 8.79
N GLY A 107 -3.64 5.42 9.92
CA GLY A 107 -5.09 5.23 10.00
C GLY A 107 -5.59 3.89 9.45
N TYR A 108 -4.68 2.97 9.14
CA TYR A 108 -5.00 1.61 8.76
C TYR A 108 -4.25 0.61 9.66
N PRO A 109 -4.85 -0.55 10.00
CA PRO A 109 -4.17 -1.52 10.85
C PRO A 109 -2.87 -2.02 10.22
N GLN A 110 -1.89 -2.31 11.07
CA GLN A 110 -0.69 -3.03 10.65
C GLN A 110 -1.10 -4.41 10.15
N HIS A 111 -0.55 -4.80 9.01
CA HIS A 111 -0.87 -6.05 8.33
C HIS A 111 0.29 -6.46 7.43
N GLU A 112 0.35 -7.75 7.15
CA GLU A 112 1.35 -8.37 6.29
C GLU A 112 0.72 -8.87 4.98
N HIS A 113 1.57 -9.24 4.03
CA HIS A 113 1.12 -9.59 2.68
C HIS A 113 1.52 -10.98 2.26
N MET A 114 0.62 -11.64 1.53
CA MET A 114 0.96 -12.72 0.62
C MET A 114 0.83 -12.23 -0.82
N TYR A 115 1.86 -12.47 -1.63
CA TYR A 115 1.92 -12.07 -3.03
C TYR A 115 1.91 -13.27 -3.96
N CYS A 116 0.91 -13.34 -4.85
CA CYS A 116 0.84 -14.35 -5.88
C CYS A 116 1.71 -14.00 -7.08
N GLN A 117 2.78 -14.76 -7.29
CA GLN A 117 3.72 -14.55 -8.40
C GLN A 117 3.13 -14.88 -9.79
N LYS A 118 1.95 -15.52 -9.87
CA LYS A 118 1.30 -15.87 -11.14
C LYS A 118 0.29 -14.83 -11.62
N CYS A 119 -0.54 -14.30 -10.73
CA CYS A 119 -1.59 -13.34 -11.10
C CYS A 119 -1.39 -11.94 -10.51
N GLY A 120 -0.34 -11.74 -9.70
CA GLY A 120 -0.07 -10.47 -9.04
C GLY A 120 -1.00 -10.14 -7.87
N ARG A 121 -1.92 -11.06 -7.49
CA ARG A 121 -2.83 -10.83 -6.37
C ARG A 121 -2.07 -10.67 -5.05
N VAL A 122 -2.45 -9.65 -4.28
CA VAL A 122 -2.02 -9.40 -2.91
C VAL A 122 -3.13 -9.84 -1.96
N ILE A 123 -2.76 -10.50 -0.87
CA ILE A 123 -3.66 -10.90 0.21
C ILE A 123 -3.12 -10.29 1.50
N GLU A 124 -3.92 -9.48 2.18
CA GLU A 124 -3.60 -8.94 3.50
C GLU A 124 -3.92 -9.98 4.59
N PHE A 125 -3.09 -10.04 5.63
CA PHE A 125 -3.37 -10.82 6.82
C PHE A 125 -2.77 -10.19 8.08
N GLN A 126 -3.29 -10.59 9.23
CA GLN A 126 -2.78 -10.23 10.56
C GLN A 126 -2.59 -11.51 11.37
N ASP A 127 -1.52 -11.57 12.16
CA ASP A 127 -1.24 -12.69 13.06
C ASP A 127 -0.59 -12.17 14.35
N ALA A 128 -1.29 -12.32 15.47
CA ALA A 128 -0.83 -11.80 16.76
C ALA A 128 0.45 -12.50 17.26
N ALA A 129 0.70 -13.75 16.85
CA ALA A 129 1.92 -14.47 17.22
C ALA A 129 3.13 -13.91 16.47
N LEU A 130 2.99 -13.52 15.20
CA LEU A 130 4.04 -12.80 14.47
C LEU A 130 4.38 -11.47 15.16
N ASP A 131 3.36 -10.69 15.55
CA ASP A 131 3.57 -9.43 16.27
C ASP A 131 4.30 -9.62 17.60
N GLU A 132 3.98 -10.69 18.34
CA GLU A 132 4.65 -11.04 19.59
C GLU A 132 6.12 -11.43 19.38
N ILE A 133 6.39 -12.26 18.36
CA ILE A 133 7.75 -12.67 18.01
C ILE A 133 8.61 -11.46 17.65
N MET A 134 8.09 -10.56 16.80
CA MET A 134 8.83 -9.36 16.40
C MET A 134 9.15 -8.45 17.60
N ARG A 135 8.18 -8.23 18.50
CA ARG A 135 8.39 -7.45 19.73
C ARG A 135 9.43 -8.11 20.63
N HIS A 136 9.34 -9.42 20.83
CA HIS A 136 10.26 -10.18 21.67
C HIS A 136 11.71 -10.07 21.18
N VAL A 137 11.94 -10.32 19.89
CA VAL A 137 13.27 -10.23 19.28
C VAL A 137 13.83 -8.81 19.37
N CYS A 138 13.01 -7.78 19.11
CA CYS A 138 13.47 -6.40 19.25
C CYS A 138 13.89 -6.07 20.69
N GLN A 139 13.11 -6.50 21.69
CA GLN A 139 13.44 -6.30 23.10
C GLN A 139 14.75 -7.00 23.49
N GLN A 140 14.94 -8.26 23.09
CA GLN A 140 16.16 -9.02 23.41
C GLN A 140 17.44 -8.33 22.93
N HIS A 141 17.35 -7.58 21.82
CA HIS A 141 18.48 -6.89 21.22
C HIS A 141 18.53 -5.38 21.53
N ASN A 142 17.64 -4.87 22.41
CA ASN A 142 17.47 -3.43 22.65
C ASN A 142 17.31 -2.64 21.32
N PHE A 143 16.61 -3.24 20.35
CA PHE A 143 16.48 -2.70 19.00
C PHE A 143 15.21 -1.87 18.88
N GLN A 144 15.36 -0.59 18.56
CA GLN A 144 14.23 0.29 18.29
C GLN A 144 13.81 0.15 16.82
N THR A 145 12.76 -0.63 16.59
CA THR A 145 12.18 -0.75 15.25
C THR A 145 11.47 0.54 14.84
N SER A 146 11.61 0.91 13.56
CA SER A 146 10.89 2.04 12.94
C SER A 146 9.83 1.56 11.95
N ASN A 147 10.07 0.44 11.28
CA ASN A 147 9.14 -0.29 10.43
C ASN A 147 9.69 -1.70 10.18
N HIS A 148 8.85 -2.55 9.58
CA HIS A 148 9.26 -3.81 8.99
C HIS A 148 8.45 -4.09 7.72
N THR A 149 8.85 -5.11 6.98
CA THR A 149 8.13 -5.57 5.79
C THR A 149 8.14 -7.09 5.77
N PHE A 150 6.97 -7.72 5.89
CA PHE A 150 6.83 -9.16 5.80
C PHE A 150 5.96 -9.54 4.60
N ILE A 151 6.58 -10.22 3.62
CA ILE A 151 5.90 -10.61 2.38
C ILE A 151 6.16 -12.09 2.11
N ILE A 152 5.11 -12.89 2.11
CA ILE A 152 5.13 -14.28 1.67
C ILE A 152 4.92 -14.30 0.14
N ARG A 153 5.84 -14.90 -0.61
CA ARG A 153 5.72 -15.02 -2.07
C ARG A 153 5.32 -16.45 -2.45
N GLY A 154 4.29 -16.59 -3.28
CA GLY A 154 3.79 -17.91 -3.66
C GLY A 154 2.73 -17.89 -4.77
N VAL A 155 1.83 -18.88 -4.74
CA VAL A 155 0.74 -19.02 -5.72
C VAL A 155 -0.60 -19.09 -4.98
N CYS A 156 -1.53 -18.20 -5.31
CA CYS A 156 -2.84 -18.18 -4.67
C CYS A 156 -3.67 -19.43 -5.02
N ALA A 157 -4.69 -19.72 -4.20
CA ALA A 157 -5.56 -20.87 -4.37
C ALA A 157 -6.20 -20.94 -5.77
N ASP A 158 -6.66 -19.82 -6.33
CA ASP A 158 -7.25 -19.77 -7.68
C ASP A 158 -6.24 -20.20 -8.76
N CYS A 159 -5.04 -19.66 -8.67
CA CYS A 159 -3.96 -19.96 -9.60
C CYS A 159 -3.47 -21.41 -9.48
N ASN A 160 -3.49 -21.96 -8.26
CA ASN A 160 -3.15 -23.36 -8.00
C ASN A 160 -4.24 -24.30 -8.54
N ARG A 161 -5.52 -24.00 -8.31
CA ARG A 161 -6.66 -24.76 -8.89
C ARG A 161 -6.62 -24.79 -10.42
N ALA A 162 -6.42 -23.63 -11.06
CA ALA A 162 -6.30 -23.55 -12.51
C ALA A 162 -5.16 -24.43 -13.07
N ARG A 163 -4.05 -24.56 -12.33
CA ARG A 163 -2.93 -25.45 -12.69
C ARG A 163 -3.31 -26.93 -12.58
N VAL A 164 -4.04 -27.31 -11.53
CA VAL A 164 -4.53 -28.69 -11.34
C VAL A 164 -5.50 -29.07 -12.45
N THR A 165 -6.46 -28.20 -12.79
CA THR A 165 -7.41 -28.45 -13.89
C THR A 165 -6.70 -28.60 -15.24
N LYS A 166 -5.74 -27.73 -15.55
CA LYS A 166 -4.97 -27.82 -16.80
C LYS A 166 -4.21 -29.16 -16.90
N ARG A 167 -3.50 -29.57 -15.84
CA ARG A 167 -2.79 -30.86 -15.81
C ARG A 167 -3.72 -32.06 -16.02
N ARG A 168 -4.99 -32.01 -15.59
CA ARG A 168 -5.95 -33.09 -15.82
C ARG A 168 -6.43 -33.16 -17.28
N LEU A 169 -6.55 -32.00 -17.95
CA LEU A 169 -6.91 -31.94 -19.37
C LEU A 169 -5.76 -32.39 -20.28
N ASP A 170 -4.51 -32.10 -19.89
CA ASP A 170 -3.31 -32.51 -20.63
C ASP A 170 -3.02 -34.04 -20.55
N LEU A 171 -3.80 -34.80 -19.76
CA LEU A 171 -3.65 -36.24 -19.54
C LEU A 171 -4.75 -37.09 -20.21
N VAL A 172 -5.59 -36.49 -21.07
CA VAL A 172 -6.65 -37.17 -21.84
C VAL A 172 -6.27 -37.21 -23.31
#